data_AF-A0A836SA70-F1
#
_entry.id   AF-A0A836SA70-F1
#
_cell.length_a   1.000
_cell.length_b   1.000
_cell.length_c   1.000
_cell.angle_alpha   90.00
_cell.angle_beta   90.00
_cell.angle_gamma   90.00
#
_symmetry.space_group_name_H-M   'P 1'
#
loop_
_entity.id
_entity.type
_entity.pdbx_description
1 polymer ?
#
loop_
_entity_poly.entity_id
_entity_poly.type
_entity_poly.pdbx_seq_one_letter_code
_entity_poly.pdbx_strand_id
1 'polypeptide(L)'
;MLENLQSQVTKENHLDILEDDLLGETRELARLLLQGHIDSRGNGDIGTTVISTEKVKLQKRRHTHRSLKTIFGKISLNRLSYSSVGHQSLFPLNASLNLPSCSFSYGLQQMLVKEIIKGSFEESLLTIEGLTGVRIGQRQAIEIAKQSAIDFDSFYQEAFRNSKTEELSSLPIRVLTTDGKGIVEQTDGLRTETRKRHNNTHHKLKHRLSKFDAGYRKRMAQVASIYFIEQFFRQPEDILSDFLRQKAKIRRPRPLAKRIWASVEKSTSQVVYELF
;
A
#
# COMPACT_ATOMS: atom_id res chain seq x y z
N MET A 1 -16.02 5.98 31.95
CA MET A 1 -16.62 5.05 30.97
C MET A 1 -17.93 4.48 31.53
N LEU A 2 -17.90 3.54 32.50
CA LEU A 2 -19.13 2.96 33.06
C LEU A 2 -20.03 3.98 33.78
N GLU A 3 -19.46 4.94 34.50
CA GLU A 3 -20.23 6.01 35.16
C GLU A 3 -20.90 6.96 34.14
N ASN A 4 -20.31 7.13 32.94
CA ASN A 4 -20.86 7.98 31.89
C ASN A 4 -22.05 7.31 31.19
N LEU A 5 -21.95 5.99 30.96
CA LEU A 5 -23.03 5.15 30.42
C LEU A 5 -24.24 5.03 31.36
N GLN A 6 -24.04 5.22 32.67
CA GLN A 6 -25.10 5.19 33.68
C GLN A 6 -25.79 6.55 33.90
N SER A 7 -25.32 7.62 33.23
CA SER A 7 -25.88 8.95 33.35
C SER A 7 -27.34 9.01 32.89
N GLN A 8 -28.09 9.99 33.40
CA GLN A 8 -29.49 10.16 33.00
C GLN A 8 -29.62 10.58 31.53
N VAL A 9 -28.60 11.27 31.02
CA VAL A 9 -28.51 11.73 29.62
C VAL A 9 -28.35 10.57 28.65
N THR A 10 -27.50 9.58 28.97
CA THR A 10 -27.30 8.40 28.09
C THR A 10 -28.51 7.46 28.09
N LYS A 11 -29.37 7.50 29.11
CA LYS A 11 -30.61 6.69 29.14
C LYS A 11 -31.69 7.19 28.17
N GLU A 12 -31.63 8.46 27.78
CA GLU A 12 -32.58 9.08 26.85
C GLU A 12 -32.09 9.02 25.39
N ASN A 13 -30.81 8.69 25.17
CA ASN A 13 -30.25 8.56 23.84
C ASN A 13 -30.76 7.31 23.10
N HIS A 14 -30.94 7.45 21.79
CA HIS A 14 -31.17 6.32 20.91
C HIS A 14 -29.90 5.44 20.78
N LEU A 15 -30.11 4.16 20.43
CA LEU A 15 -29.03 3.16 20.37
C LEU A 15 -27.90 3.55 19.41
N ASP A 16 -28.23 4.17 18.28
CA ASP A 16 -27.28 4.65 17.28
C ASP A 16 -26.29 5.69 17.85
N ILE A 17 -26.78 6.64 18.64
CA ILE A 17 -25.95 7.64 19.32
C ILE A 17 -25.05 6.97 20.35
N LEU A 18 -25.60 6.02 21.13
CA LEU A 18 -24.84 5.28 22.13
C LEU A 18 -23.72 4.43 21.50
N GLU A 19 -23.96 3.82 20.34
CA GLU A 19 -22.96 3.06 19.61
C GLU A 19 -21.80 3.96 19.14
N ASP A 20 -22.08 5.14 18.59
CA ASP A 20 -21.04 6.06 18.11
C ASP A 20 -20.21 6.65 19.26
N ASP A 21 -20.86 7.05 20.36
CA ASP A 21 -20.20 7.54 21.56
C ASP A 21 -19.27 6.47 22.16
N LEU A 22 -19.78 5.24 22.31
CA LEU A 22 -19.00 4.11 22.85
C LEU A 22 -17.84 3.74 21.93
N LEU A 23 -18.03 3.81 20.60
CA LEU A 23 -16.97 3.60 19.62
C LEU A 23 -15.86 4.65 19.78
N GLY A 24 -16.22 5.92 20.02
CA GLY A 24 -15.28 6.98 20.34
C GLY A 24 -14.49 6.71 21.64
N GLU A 25 -15.18 6.40 22.74
CA GLU A 25 -14.55 6.15 24.04
C GLU A 25 -13.65 4.91 24.03
N THR A 26 -14.06 3.82 23.35
CA THR A 26 -13.25 2.58 23.23
C THR A 26 -11.96 2.82 22.45
N ARG A 27 -12.00 3.64 21.39
CA ARG A 27 -10.79 4.04 20.66
C ARG A 27 -9.84 4.85 21.54
N GLU A 28 -10.37 5.80 22.31
CA GLU A 28 -9.55 6.60 23.22
C GLU A 28 -8.91 5.74 24.31
N LEU A 29 -9.64 4.77 24.85
CA LEU A 29 -9.09 3.79 25.79
C LEU A 29 -7.94 3.01 25.16
N ALA A 30 -8.11 2.49 23.94
CA ALA A 30 -7.05 1.78 23.21
C ALA A 30 -5.84 2.68 22.92
N ARG A 31 -6.07 3.96 22.61
CA ARG A 31 -5.02 4.98 22.41
C ARG A 31 -4.21 5.20 23.69
N LEU A 32 -4.87 5.31 24.85
CA LEU A 32 -4.23 5.48 26.14
C LEU A 32 -3.43 4.24 26.57
N LEU A 33 -3.97 3.04 26.34
CA LEU A 33 -3.24 1.79 26.58
C LEU A 33 -1.97 1.72 25.72
N LEU A 34 -2.06 2.09 24.45
CA LEU A 34 -0.88 2.14 23.58
C LEU A 34 0.12 3.21 24.05
N GLN A 35 -0.36 4.41 24.42
CA GLN A 35 0.49 5.47 24.96
C GLN A 35 1.24 5.01 26.21
N GLY A 36 0.54 4.41 27.18
CA GLY A 36 1.16 3.90 28.40
C GLY A 36 2.19 2.79 28.16
N HIS A 37 1.94 1.90 27.20
CA HIS A 37 2.91 0.88 26.80
C HIS A 37 4.16 1.46 26.12
N ILE A 38 4.00 2.52 25.34
CA ILE A 38 5.13 3.21 24.72
C ILE A 38 5.93 3.97 25.78
N ASP A 39 5.26 4.64 26.72
CA ASP A 39 5.92 5.37 27.80
C ASP A 39 6.68 4.42 28.74
N SER A 40 6.16 3.22 28.99
CA SER A 40 6.84 2.20 29.82
C SER A 40 8.11 1.63 29.18
N ARG A 41 8.26 1.73 27.85
CA ARG A 41 9.50 1.36 27.14
C ARG A 41 10.62 2.40 27.29
N GLY A 42 10.32 3.55 27.89
CA GLY A 42 11.27 4.63 28.07
C GLY A 42 11.61 5.36 26.78
N ASN A 43 12.64 6.20 26.85
CA ASN A 43 13.01 7.14 25.78
C ASN A 43 14.05 6.61 24.78
N GLY A 44 14.43 5.34 24.89
CA GLY A 44 15.51 4.74 24.09
C GLY A 44 16.90 5.22 24.46
N ASP A 45 17.15 5.48 25.75
CA ASP A 45 18.49 5.70 26.28
C ASP A 45 19.29 4.39 26.27
N ILE A 46 20.38 4.36 25.51
CA ILE A 46 21.31 3.23 25.39
C ILE A 46 22.69 3.63 25.96
N GLY A 47 22.73 4.65 26.84
CA GLY A 47 23.93 5.11 27.52
C GLY A 47 24.49 6.40 26.95
N THR A 48 25.76 6.69 27.25
CA THR A 48 26.38 8.00 26.98
C THR A 48 26.80 8.18 25.53
N THR A 49 27.01 7.11 24.78
CA THR A 49 27.56 7.18 23.42
C THR A 49 27.06 6.05 22.55
N VAL A 50 26.73 6.38 21.30
CA VAL A 50 26.37 5.41 20.26
C VAL A 50 27.37 5.51 19.12
N ILE A 51 27.80 4.37 18.60
CA ILE A 51 28.65 4.31 17.40
C ILE A 51 27.75 4.05 16.20
N SER A 52 27.78 4.94 15.20
CA SER A 52 27.02 4.77 13.97
C SER A 52 27.59 3.65 13.09
N THR A 53 26.85 3.23 12.08
CA THR A 53 27.35 2.30 11.03
C THR A 53 28.59 2.83 10.31
N GLU A 54 28.77 4.15 10.26
CA GLU A 54 29.95 4.85 9.72
C GLU A 54 31.12 4.91 10.74
N LYS A 55 31.03 4.18 11.85
CA LYS A 55 32.02 4.18 12.96
C LYS A 55 32.22 5.55 13.62
N VAL A 56 31.23 6.44 13.52
CA VAL A 56 31.27 7.78 14.12
C VAL A 56 30.72 7.72 15.54
N LYS A 57 31.44 8.33 16.48
CA LYS A 57 31.06 8.40 17.89
C LYS A 57 30.06 9.54 18.13
N LEU A 58 28.80 9.20 18.41
CA LEU A 58 27.72 10.16 18.69
C LEU A 58 27.56 10.36 20.20
N GLN A 59 27.92 11.53 20.71
CA GLN A 59 27.98 11.84 22.15
C GLN A 59 26.94 12.88 22.58
N LYS A 60 26.48 13.74 21.66
CA LYS A 60 25.51 14.78 21.99
C LYS A 60 24.13 14.14 22.16
N ARG A 61 23.56 14.27 23.35
CA ARG A 61 22.25 13.72 23.72
C ARG A 61 21.23 14.83 23.85
N ARG A 62 20.04 14.64 23.28
CA ARG A 62 18.93 15.60 23.40
C ARG A 62 17.61 14.85 23.49
N HIS A 63 16.76 15.27 24.43
CA HIS A 63 15.37 14.83 24.47
C HIS A 63 14.58 15.48 23.35
N THR A 64 13.86 14.66 22.59
CA THR A 64 13.03 15.12 21.49
C THR A 64 11.66 14.47 21.59
N HIS A 65 10.66 15.16 21.06
CA HIS A 65 9.29 14.68 21.00
C HIS A 65 8.90 14.42 19.55
N ARG A 66 8.14 13.35 19.32
CA ARG A 66 7.55 13.05 18.01
C ARG A 66 6.10 12.63 18.22
N SER A 67 5.20 13.14 17.38
CA SER A 67 3.84 12.60 17.33
C SER A 67 3.72 11.56 16.23
N LEU A 68 2.97 10.49 16.51
CA LEU A 68 2.66 9.43 15.58
C LEU A 68 1.15 9.17 15.57
N LYS A 69 0.54 9.20 14.40
CA LYS A 69 -0.86 8.84 14.20
C LYS A 69 -0.96 7.34 13.97
N THR A 70 -1.67 6.65 14.84
CA THR A 70 -1.90 5.20 14.79
C THR A 70 -3.34 4.89 14.40
N ILE A 71 -3.68 3.61 14.28
CA ILE A 71 -5.08 3.18 14.06
C ILE A 71 -6.02 3.57 15.20
N PHE A 72 -5.49 3.80 16.41
CA PHE A 72 -6.28 4.19 17.59
C PHE A 72 -6.29 5.70 17.82
N GLY A 73 -5.55 6.47 17.01
CA GLY A 73 -5.39 7.91 17.21
C GLY A 73 -3.94 8.35 17.40
N LYS A 74 -3.75 9.61 17.77
CA LYS A 74 -2.45 10.25 17.91
C LYS A 74 -1.80 9.90 19.26
N ILE A 75 -0.58 9.39 19.20
CA ILE A 75 0.28 9.18 20.37
C ILE A 75 1.50 10.10 20.29
N SER A 76 2.09 10.34 21.46
CA SER A 76 3.31 11.12 21.63
C SER A 76 4.46 10.20 22.05
N LEU A 77 5.61 10.37 21.41
CA LEU A 77 6.83 9.62 21.66
C LEU A 77 7.86 10.56 22.26
N ASN A 78 8.31 10.23 23.47
CA ASN A 78 9.45 10.87 24.10
C ASN A 78 10.69 10.06 23.76
N ARG A 79 11.64 10.63 23.02
CA ARG A 79 12.80 9.88 22.52
C ARG A 79 14.10 10.64 22.69
N LEU A 80 15.18 9.92 22.92
CA LEU A 80 16.53 10.47 22.98
C LEU A 80 17.16 10.46 21.57
N SER A 81 17.75 11.58 21.17
CA SER A 81 18.56 11.68 19.96
C SER A 81 20.05 11.66 20.32
N TYR A 82 20.83 10.87 19.58
CA TYR A 82 22.29 10.86 19.62
C TYR A 82 22.83 11.51 18.36
N SER A 83 23.68 12.53 18.51
CA SER A 83 24.25 13.26 17.37
C SER A 83 25.70 13.67 17.58
N SER A 84 26.32 14.07 16.47
CA SER A 84 27.64 14.69 16.39
C SER A 84 27.62 15.77 15.31
N VAL A 85 28.56 16.70 15.34
CA VAL A 85 28.65 17.80 14.36
C VAL A 85 28.88 17.21 12.97
N GLY A 86 28.07 17.63 11.99
CA GLY A 86 28.19 17.17 10.59
C GLY A 86 27.61 15.79 10.29
N HIS A 87 27.03 15.08 11.26
CA HIS A 87 26.48 13.73 11.07
C HIS A 87 24.98 13.64 11.35
N GLN A 88 24.32 12.66 10.71
CA GLN A 88 22.91 12.38 10.95
C GLN A 88 22.67 11.93 12.40
N SER A 89 21.55 12.37 12.97
CA SER A 89 21.16 12.00 14.33
C SER A 89 20.51 10.62 14.35
N LEU A 90 20.88 9.79 15.33
CA LEU A 90 20.27 8.48 15.57
C LEU A 90 19.22 8.56 16.69
N PHE A 91 18.16 7.78 16.52
CA PHE A 91 17.03 7.71 17.44
C PHE A 91 16.76 6.24 17.77
N PRO A 92 17.38 5.68 18.83
CA PRO A 92 17.31 4.26 19.08
C PRO A 92 15.89 3.73 19.32
N LEU A 93 15.04 4.53 19.99
CA LEU A 93 13.62 4.19 20.17
C LEU A 93 12.88 4.02 18.83
N ASN A 94 13.22 4.80 17.80
CA ASN A 94 12.59 4.64 16.49
C ASN A 94 12.97 3.29 15.87
N ALA A 95 14.24 2.90 16.00
CA ALA A 95 14.75 1.66 15.43
C ALA A 95 14.15 0.44 16.15
N SER A 96 14.11 0.45 17.49
CA SER A 96 13.51 -0.63 18.27
C SER A 96 12.02 -0.82 18.00
N LEU A 97 11.30 0.28 17.71
CA LEU A 97 9.89 0.26 17.37
C LEU A 97 9.63 0.11 15.87
N ASN A 98 10.68 0.05 15.04
CA ASN A 98 10.60 0.09 13.58
C ASN A 98 9.62 1.19 13.09
N LEU A 99 9.82 2.43 13.54
CA LEU A 99 8.91 3.52 13.20
C LEU A 99 9.10 3.99 11.76
N PRO A 100 8.01 4.31 11.04
CA PRO A 100 8.09 4.89 9.71
C PRO A 100 8.73 6.28 9.75
N SER A 101 9.15 6.79 8.59
CA SER A 101 9.67 8.15 8.43
C SER A 101 8.56 9.22 8.51
N CYS A 102 7.37 8.92 8.01
CA CYS A 102 6.21 9.82 8.05
C CYS A 102 5.49 9.78 9.41
N SER A 103 4.49 10.65 9.60
CA SER A 103 3.77 10.78 10.89
C SER A 103 2.66 9.74 11.10
N PHE A 104 2.55 8.72 10.24
CA PHE A 104 1.51 7.69 10.30
C PHE A 104 2.14 6.32 10.54
N SER A 105 1.63 5.54 11.48
CA SER A 105 2.10 4.18 11.75
C SER A 105 1.95 3.25 10.53
N TYR A 106 2.76 2.20 10.44
CA TYR A 106 2.63 1.21 9.36
C TYR A 106 1.26 0.51 9.34
N GLY A 107 0.64 0.27 10.51
CA GLY A 107 -0.70 -0.30 10.56
C GLY A 107 -1.75 0.59 9.90
N LEU A 108 -1.68 1.91 10.15
CA LEU A 108 -2.57 2.88 9.53
C LEU A 108 -2.27 3.04 8.02
N GLN A 109 -1.00 3.06 7.63
CA GLN A 109 -0.60 3.08 6.22
C GLN A 109 -1.13 1.85 5.47
N GLN A 110 -1.00 0.65 6.05
CA GLN A 110 -1.49 -0.59 5.47
C GLN A 110 -3.02 -0.56 5.30
N MET A 111 -3.75 -0.07 6.31
CA MET A 111 -5.21 0.05 6.23
C MET A 111 -5.62 1.03 5.12
N LEU A 112 -4.96 2.18 5.03
CA LEU A 112 -5.20 3.18 3.98
C LEU A 112 -4.95 2.61 2.58
N VAL A 113 -3.81 1.93 2.36
CA VAL A 113 -3.47 1.34 1.06
C VAL A 113 -4.49 0.26 0.65
N LYS A 114 -4.94 -0.57 1.60
CA LYS A 114 -5.99 -1.57 1.34
C LYS A 114 -7.30 -0.93 0.89
N GLU A 115 -7.62 0.26 1.37
CA GLU A 115 -8.84 0.97 0.97
C GLU A 115 -8.70 1.67 -0.38
N ILE A 116 -7.55 2.32 -0.63
CA ILE A 116 -7.24 2.98 -1.91
C ILE A 116 -7.29 1.99 -3.08
N ILE A 117 -6.94 0.73 -2.87
CA ILE A 117 -6.99 -0.30 -3.92
C ILE A 117 -8.43 -0.61 -4.36
N LYS A 118 -9.42 -0.41 -3.48
CA LYS A 118 -10.82 -0.77 -3.74
C LYS A 118 -11.61 0.34 -4.43
N GLY A 119 -11.26 1.60 -4.18
CA GLY A 119 -12.11 2.74 -4.53
C GLY A 119 -11.35 4.03 -4.80
N SER A 120 -12.08 5.15 -4.74
CA SER A 120 -11.47 6.47 -4.92
C SER A 120 -10.65 6.89 -3.68
N PHE A 121 -9.71 7.82 -3.87
CA PHE A 121 -8.91 8.35 -2.75
C PHE A 121 -9.79 9.06 -1.71
N GLU A 122 -10.79 9.83 -2.13
CA GLU A 122 -11.64 10.59 -1.21
C GLU A 122 -12.51 9.68 -0.34
N GLU A 123 -13.19 8.71 -0.97
CA GLU A 123 -13.95 7.69 -0.23
C GLU A 123 -13.06 6.91 0.73
N SER A 124 -11.86 6.51 0.27
CA SER A 124 -10.91 5.80 1.13
C SER A 124 -10.52 6.62 2.36
N LEU A 125 -10.35 7.93 2.20
CA LEU A 125 -10.02 8.81 3.33
C LEU A 125 -11.18 8.97 4.30
N LEU A 126 -12.42 9.10 3.80
CA LEU A 126 -13.62 9.14 4.62
C LEU A 126 -13.81 7.84 5.39
N THR A 127 -13.61 6.69 4.74
CA THR A 127 -13.68 5.37 5.38
C THR A 127 -12.63 5.24 6.48
N ILE A 128 -11.38 5.63 6.23
CA ILE A 128 -10.32 5.58 7.25
C ILE A 128 -10.61 6.53 8.41
N GLU A 129 -11.09 7.74 8.14
CA GLU A 129 -11.47 8.70 9.17
C GLU A 129 -12.62 8.16 10.03
N GLY A 130 -13.66 7.57 9.42
CA GLY A 130 -14.77 6.95 10.15
C GLY A 130 -14.36 5.73 10.99
N LEU A 131 -13.43 4.91 10.49
CA LEU A 131 -12.96 3.71 11.19
C LEU A 131 -11.96 3.99 12.31
N THR A 132 -11.12 5.01 12.16
CA THR A 132 -9.97 5.26 13.06
C THR A 132 -10.04 6.58 13.83
N GLY A 133 -10.93 7.49 13.43
CA GLY A 133 -10.94 8.89 13.91
C GLY A 133 -9.75 9.72 13.44
N VAL A 134 -8.88 9.18 12.58
CA VAL A 134 -7.66 9.86 12.13
C VAL A 134 -7.83 10.44 10.74
N ARG A 135 -7.82 11.78 10.67
CA ARG A 135 -7.77 12.49 9.40
C ARG A 135 -6.38 12.44 8.76
N ILE A 136 -6.34 12.01 7.51
CA ILE A 136 -5.16 11.97 6.63
C ILE A 136 -5.39 12.95 5.48
N GLY A 137 -4.41 13.82 5.21
CA GLY A 137 -4.52 14.74 4.07
C GLY A 137 -4.31 14.01 2.74
N GLN A 138 -5.03 14.42 1.69
CA GLN A 138 -4.96 13.77 0.37
C GLN A 138 -3.52 13.67 -0.17
N ARG A 139 -2.71 14.74 -0.04
CA ARG A 139 -1.29 14.73 -0.43
C ARG A 139 -0.50 13.65 0.30
N GLN A 140 -0.73 13.47 1.60
CA GLN A 140 -0.05 12.47 2.42
C GLN A 140 -0.50 11.06 2.04
N ALA A 141 -1.77 10.87 1.73
CA ALA A 141 -2.30 9.58 1.28
C ALA A 141 -1.70 9.12 -0.05
N ILE A 142 -1.57 10.04 -1.01
CA ILE A 142 -0.86 9.79 -2.28
C ILE A 142 0.60 9.43 -2.02
N GLU A 143 1.27 10.13 -1.10
CA GLU A 143 2.66 9.86 -0.76
C GLU A 143 2.81 8.46 -0.12
N ILE A 144 1.93 8.08 0.80
CA ILE A 144 1.88 6.72 1.39
C ILE A 144 1.67 5.66 0.31
N ALA A 145 0.70 5.86 -0.59
CA ALA A 145 0.42 4.92 -1.67
C ALA A 145 1.60 4.76 -2.65
N LYS A 146 2.31 5.86 -2.93
CA LYS A 146 3.55 5.81 -3.73
C LYS A 146 4.64 5.02 -2.99
N GLN A 147 4.87 5.32 -1.72
CA GLN A 147 5.89 4.66 -0.92
C GLN A 147 5.63 3.15 -0.78
N SER A 148 4.35 2.74 -0.67
CA SER A 148 3.98 1.32 -0.61
C SER A 148 4.17 0.54 -1.91
N ALA A 149 4.44 1.21 -3.02
CA ALA A 149 4.64 0.60 -4.33
C ALA A 149 6.09 0.67 -4.83
N ILE A 150 7.01 1.24 -4.03
CA ILE A 150 8.42 1.43 -4.43
C ILE A 150 9.13 0.11 -4.71
N ASP A 151 8.82 -0.93 -3.95
CA ASP A 151 9.44 -2.24 -4.01
C ASP A 151 8.67 -3.24 -4.87
N PHE A 152 7.67 -2.79 -5.65
CA PHE A 152 6.81 -3.66 -6.45
C PHE A 152 7.61 -4.58 -7.39
N ASP A 153 8.52 -4.02 -8.18
CA ASP A 153 9.33 -4.79 -9.13
C ASP A 153 10.30 -5.74 -8.41
N SER A 154 10.97 -5.26 -7.35
CA SER A 154 11.91 -6.07 -6.57
C SER A 154 11.21 -7.23 -5.86
N PHE A 155 10.02 -7.01 -5.30
CA PHE A 155 9.24 -8.03 -4.61
C PHE A 155 8.94 -9.22 -5.53
N TYR A 156 8.42 -8.98 -6.73
CA TYR A 156 8.15 -10.05 -7.69
C TYR A 156 9.42 -10.65 -8.30
N GLN A 157 10.50 -9.88 -8.41
CA GLN A 157 11.77 -10.37 -8.91
C GLN A 157 12.46 -11.31 -7.90
N GLU A 158 12.47 -10.96 -6.61
CA GLU A 158 13.02 -11.81 -5.54
C GLU A 158 12.20 -13.09 -5.38
N ALA A 159 10.86 -12.98 -5.35
CA ALA A 159 9.99 -14.15 -5.31
C ALA A 159 10.26 -15.11 -6.49
N PHE A 160 10.47 -14.56 -7.69
CA PHE A 160 10.84 -15.34 -8.88
C PHE A 160 12.21 -16.00 -8.76
N ARG A 161 13.22 -15.27 -8.27
CA ARG A 161 14.59 -15.82 -8.07
C ARG A 161 14.60 -16.93 -7.04
N ASN A 162 13.93 -16.73 -5.91
CA ASN A 162 13.91 -17.68 -4.79
C ASN A 162 13.13 -18.96 -5.11
N SER A 163 12.21 -18.90 -6.08
CA SER A 163 11.48 -20.07 -6.55
C SER A 163 12.14 -20.79 -7.72
N LYS A 164 13.20 -20.22 -8.30
CA LYS A 164 13.91 -20.81 -9.45
C LYS A 164 14.82 -21.95 -8.98
N THR A 165 14.23 -23.15 -8.89
CA THR A 165 14.95 -24.41 -8.63
C THR A 165 15.20 -25.13 -9.96
N GLU A 166 16.15 -26.08 -10.03
CA GLU A 166 16.41 -26.89 -11.23
C GLU A 166 15.13 -27.64 -11.71
N GLU A 167 14.29 -28.07 -10.77
CA GLU A 167 12.97 -28.66 -11.05
C GLU A 167 12.05 -27.71 -11.81
N LEU A 168 12.18 -26.39 -11.60
CA LEU A 168 11.32 -25.39 -12.21
C LEU A 168 11.56 -25.24 -13.71
N SER A 169 12.81 -25.42 -14.15
CA SER A 169 13.18 -25.50 -15.57
C SER A 169 12.71 -26.78 -16.24
N SER A 170 12.43 -27.84 -15.47
CA SER A 170 11.85 -29.09 -15.98
C SER A 170 10.32 -29.05 -16.11
N LEU A 171 9.66 -28.01 -15.58
CA LEU A 171 8.22 -27.86 -15.72
C LEU A 171 7.84 -27.69 -17.19
N PRO A 172 6.82 -28.42 -17.66
CA PRO A 172 6.54 -28.57 -19.09
C PRO A 172 5.97 -27.32 -19.76
N ILE A 173 5.35 -26.41 -19.00
CA ILE A 173 4.66 -25.24 -19.57
C ILE A 173 5.18 -23.96 -18.93
N ARG A 174 5.71 -23.09 -19.80
CA ARG A 174 6.04 -21.70 -19.50
C ARG A 174 4.98 -20.80 -20.12
N VAL A 175 4.27 -20.05 -19.28
CA VAL A 175 3.18 -19.17 -19.72
C VAL A 175 3.64 -17.72 -19.69
N LEU A 176 3.45 -17.03 -20.81
CA LEU A 176 3.66 -15.60 -20.96
C LEU A 176 2.29 -14.94 -21.09
N THR A 177 1.99 -13.96 -20.25
CA THR A 177 0.72 -13.23 -20.29
C THR A 177 0.97 -11.74 -20.29
N THR A 178 0.18 -11.00 -21.07
CA THR A 178 0.23 -9.54 -21.11
C THR A 178 -1.18 -8.98 -21.16
N ASP A 179 -1.43 -7.91 -20.43
CA ASP A 179 -2.68 -7.15 -20.52
C ASP A 179 -2.40 -5.64 -20.53
N GLY A 180 -3.24 -4.89 -21.24
CA GLY A 180 -3.03 -3.47 -21.49
C GLY A 180 -4.33 -2.67 -21.42
N LYS A 181 -4.32 -1.57 -20.65
CA LYS A 181 -5.45 -0.65 -20.55
C LYS A 181 -5.03 0.78 -20.87
N GLY A 182 -5.72 1.40 -21.81
CA GLY A 182 -5.61 2.84 -22.04
C GLY A 182 -6.30 3.63 -20.93
N ILE A 183 -5.51 4.18 -20.00
CA ILE A 183 -5.97 5.05 -18.91
C ILE A 183 -5.97 6.51 -19.37
N VAL A 184 -6.99 7.28 -18.98
CA VAL A 184 -7.03 8.71 -19.29
C VAL A 184 -6.12 9.44 -18.32
N GLU A 185 -5.24 10.28 -18.84
CA GLU A 185 -4.26 11.04 -18.06
C GLU A 185 -4.53 12.54 -18.17
N GLN A 186 -4.08 13.30 -17.17
CA GLN A 186 -3.95 14.74 -17.33
C GLN A 186 -2.95 15.07 -18.44
N THR A 187 -3.08 16.24 -19.06
CA THR A 187 -2.23 16.68 -20.17
C THR A 187 -0.73 16.56 -19.85
N ASP A 188 -0.37 16.89 -18.61
CA ASP A 188 1.01 16.85 -18.11
C ASP A 188 1.50 15.44 -17.80
N GLY A 189 0.59 14.47 -17.66
CA GLY A 189 0.88 13.05 -17.52
C GLY A 189 1.01 12.31 -18.86
N LEU A 190 0.61 12.92 -19.98
CA LEU A 190 0.74 12.32 -21.31
C LEU A 190 2.21 12.23 -21.76
N ARG A 191 2.55 11.18 -22.51
CA ARG A 191 3.83 11.10 -23.24
C ARG A 191 3.96 12.27 -24.20
N THR A 192 5.19 12.68 -24.47
CA THR A 192 5.51 13.83 -25.34
C THR A 192 4.80 13.75 -26.70
N GLU A 193 4.82 12.59 -27.36
CA GLU A 193 4.14 12.37 -28.64
C GLU A 193 2.61 12.48 -28.52
N THR A 194 2.03 11.84 -27.52
CA THR A 194 0.57 11.88 -27.27
C THR A 194 0.11 13.28 -26.88
N ARG A 195 0.92 14.02 -26.09
CA ARG A 195 0.68 15.42 -25.73
C ARG A 195 0.72 16.34 -26.95
N LYS A 196 1.69 16.16 -27.85
CA LYS A 196 1.75 16.91 -29.13
C LYS A 196 0.48 16.67 -29.96
N ARG A 197 0.05 15.41 -30.07
CA ARG A 197 -1.20 15.06 -30.77
C ARG A 197 -2.42 15.68 -30.09
N HIS A 198 -2.46 15.65 -28.76
CA HIS A 198 -3.53 16.27 -27.98
C HIS A 198 -3.62 17.78 -28.22
N ASN A 199 -2.49 18.49 -28.19
CA ASN A 199 -2.45 19.93 -28.42
C ASN A 199 -2.81 20.30 -29.87
N ASN A 200 -2.48 19.42 -30.83
CA ASN A 200 -2.82 19.61 -32.24
C ASN A 200 -4.26 19.19 -32.57
N THR A 201 -4.97 18.55 -31.64
CA THR A 201 -6.40 18.23 -31.83
C THR A 201 -7.30 19.36 -31.38
N HIS A 202 -8.05 19.90 -32.32
CA HIS A 202 -9.16 20.81 -32.03
C HIS A 202 -10.45 20.03 -31.79
N HIS A 203 -11.21 20.42 -30.76
CA HIS A 203 -12.53 19.87 -30.50
C HIS A 203 -13.44 20.10 -31.71
N LYS A 204 -13.76 19.03 -32.44
CA LYS A 204 -14.69 19.11 -33.58
C LYS A 204 -16.15 19.27 -33.15
N LEU A 205 -16.47 18.95 -31.90
CA LEU A 205 -17.82 18.93 -31.35
C LEU A 205 -17.84 19.69 -30.01
N LYS A 206 -18.84 20.57 -29.83
CA LYS A 206 -18.94 21.44 -28.64
C LYS A 206 -19.25 20.70 -27.33
N HIS A 207 -20.05 19.63 -27.39
CA HIS A 207 -20.61 18.98 -26.19
C HIS A 207 -20.15 17.53 -25.97
N ARG A 208 -19.43 16.94 -26.92
CA ARG A 208 -18.91 15.56 -26.78
C ARG A 208 -17.57 15.40 -27.46
N LEU A 209 -16.77 14.47 -26.99
CA LEU A 209 -15.55 14.05 -27.67
C LEU A 209 -15.90 13.20 -28.89
N SER A 210 -15.16 13.37 -29.98
CA SER A 210 -15.18 12.36 -31.03
C SER A 210 -14.44 11.11 -30.55
N LYS A 211 -14.79 9.94 -31.11
CA LYS A 211 -14.20 8.64 -30.74
C LYS A 211 -12.65 8.65 -30.81
N PHE A 212 -12.08 9.45 -31.70
CA PHE A 212 -10.63 9.59 -31.88
C PHE A 212 -10.01 10.63 -30.94
N ASP A 213 -10.72 11.72 -30.58
CA ASP A 213 -10.21 12.74 -29.65
C ASP A 213 -9.94 12.19 -28.24
N ALA A 214 -10.73 11.19 -27.82
CA ALA A 214 -10.53 10.50 -26.55
C ALA A 214 -9.23 9.64 -26.52
N GLY A 215 -8.70 9.24 -27.69
CA GLY A 215 -7.48 8.45 -27.80
C GLY A 215 -6.21 9.24 -27.47
N TYR A 216 -6.19 10.53 -27.79
CA TYR A 216 -5.02 11.40 -27.55
C TYR A 216 -4.87 11.86 -26.10
N ARG A 217 -5.73 11.39 -25.21
CA ARG A 217 -5.64 11.66 -23.76
C ARG A 217 -5.32 10.41 -22.96
N LYS A 218 -4.97 9.31 -23.64
CA LYS A 218 -4.72 8.04 -22.99
C LYS A 218 -3.25 7.66 -22.96
N ARG A 219 -2.85 7.05 -21.86
CA ARG A 219 -1.58 6.36 -21.67
C ARG A 219 -1.87 4.87 -21.52
N MET A 220 -1.03 4.02 -22.13
CA MET A 220 -1.20 2.57 -21.97
C MET A 220 -0.56 2.15 -20.64
N ALA A 221 -1.39 1.72 -19.70
CA ALA A 221 -0.94 0.95 -18.55
C ALA A 221 -0.79 -0.50 -19.00
N GLN A 222 0.44 -1.03 -18.96
CA GLN A 222 0.75 -2.37 -19.44
C GLN A 222 1.22 -3.23 -18.27
N VAL A 223 0.69 -4.44 -18.18
CA VAL A 223 1.15 -5.48 -17.25
C VAL A 223 1.64 -6.67 -18.06
N ALA A 224 2.69 -7.30 -17.58
CA ALA A 224 3.19 -8.57 -18.10
C ALA A 224 3.51 -9.52 -16.94
N SER A 225 3.35 -10.82 -17.19
CA SER A 225 3.73 -11.84 -16.22
C SER A 225 4.24 -13.10 -16.90
N ILE A 226 5.19 -13.75 -16.23
CA ILE A 226 5.72 -15.06 -16.58
C ILE A 226 5.58 -15.99 -15.39
N TYR A 227 5.15 -17.22 -15.64
CA TYR A 227 5.08 -18.27 -14.64
C TYR A 227 5.14 -19.64 -15.29
N PHE A 228 5.42 -20.64 -14.47
CA PHE A 228 5.44 -22.05 -14.86
C PHE A 228 4.20 -22.75 -14.31
N ILE A 229 3.69 -23.74 -15.04
CA ILE A 229 2.54 -24.53 -14.59
C ILE A 229 2.70 -25.97 -15.07
N GLU A 230 2.22 -26.91 -14.27
CA GLU A 230 2.16 -28.32 -14.69
C GLU A 230 1.05 -28.55 -15.73
N GLN A 231 1.18 -29.65 -16.47
CA GLN A 231 0.13 -30.11 -17.37
C GLN A 231 -1.09 -30.55 -16.55
N PHE A 232 -2.27 -30.09 -16.97
CA PHE A 232 -3.54 -30.53 -16.40
C PHE A 232 -4.18 -31.56 -17.33
N PHE A 233 -3.99 -32.84 -17.01
CA PHE A 233 -4.64 -33.94 -17.73
C PHE A 233 -6.13 -34.00 -17.40
N ARG A 234 -6.96 -34.08 -18.43
CA ARG A 234 -8.42 -34.21 -18.32
C ARG A 234 -8.87 -35.48 -19.02
N GLN A 235 -9.81 -36.19 -18.40
CA GLN A 235 -10.54 -37.28 -19.03
C GLN A 235 -11.85 -36.76 -19.67
N PRO A 236 -12.45 -37.47 -20.64
CA PRO A 236 -13.71 -37.08 -21.25
C PRO A 236 -14.83 -36.80 -20.23
N GLU A 237 -14.88 -37.58 -19.15
CA GLU A 237 -15.85 -37.43 -18.06
C GLU A 237 -15.69 -36.11 -17.31
N ASP A 238 -14.45 -35.61 -17.19
CA ASP A 238 -14.16 -34.33 -16.55
C ASP A 238 -14.77 -33.18 -17.36
N ILE A 239 -14.69 -33.26 -18.69
CA ILE A 239 -15.25 -32.26 -19.60
C ILE A 239 -16.78 -32.25 -19.52
N LEU A 240 -17.40 -33.44 -19.56
CA LEU A 240 -18.85 -33.59 -19.42
C LEU A 240 -19.33 -33.05 -18.06
N SER A 241 -18.59 -33.34 -17.00
CA SER A 241 -18.94 -32.87 -15.66
C SER A 241 -18.83 -31.35 -15.48
N ASP A 242 -17.84 -30.71 -16.12
CA ASP A 242 -17.68 -29.25 -16.17
C ASP A 242 -18.84 -28.62 -16.94
N PHE A 243 -19.22 -29.20 -18.08
CA PHE A 243 -20.34 -28.72 -18.90
C PHE A 243 -21.68 -28.81 -18.17
N LEU A 244 -21.91 -29.93 -17.49
CA LEU A 244 -23.14 -30.19 -16.74
C LEU A 244 -23.15 -29.55 -15.34
N ARG A 245 -22.03 -28.97 -14.88
CA ARG A 245 -21.84 -28.38 -13.53
C ARG A 245 -22.11 -29.36 -12.39
N GLN A 246 -21.82 -30.65 -12.59
CA GLN A 246 -22.25 -31.73 -11.70
C GLN A 246 -21.20 -32.17 -10.65
N LYS A 247 -19.91 -31.84 -10.81
CA LYS A 247 -18.84 -32.31 -9.91
C LYS A 247 -18.05 -31.21 -9.22
N ALA A 248 -17.47 -31.58 -8.07
CA ALA A 248 -16.39 -30.84 -7.42
C ALA A 248 -15.19 -30.75 -8.36
N LYS A 249 -14.72 -29.52 -8.61
CA LYS A 249 -13.62 -29.24 -9.54
C LYS A 249 -12.36 -29.99 -9.11
N ILE A 250 -11.82 -30.86 -9.98
CA ILE A 250 -10.48 -31.42 -9.83
C ILE A 250 -9.50 -30.26 -9.59
N ARG A 251 -8.62 -30.42 -8.61
CA ARG A 251 -7.66 -29.37 -8.25
C ARG A 251 -6.73 -29.13 -9.42
N ARG A 252 -6.85 -27.95 -10.04
CA ARG A 252 -5.98 -27.52 -11.14
C ARG A 252 -4.57 -27.22 -10.61
N PRO A 253 -3.52 -27.43 -11.42
CA PRO A 253 -2.16 -27.07 -11.07
C PRO A 253 -2.08 -25.56 -10.81
N ARG A 254 -1.23 -25.17 -9.86
CA ARG A 254 -1.05 -23.77 -9.48
C ARG A 254 0.16 -23.20 -10.23
N PRO A 255 0.10 -21.93 -10.66
CA PRO A 255 1.27 -21.22 -11.15
C PRO A 255 2.41 -21.24 -10.13
N LEU A 256 3.62 -21.55 -10.59
CA LEU A 256 4.87 -21.53 -9.83
C LEU A 256 5.78 -20.42 -10.37
N ALA A 257 6.60 -19.85 -9.48
CA ALA A 257 7.50 -18.74 -9.77
C ALA A 257 6.87 -17.64 -10.64
N LYS A 258 5.79 -17.05 -10.14
CA LYS A 258 5.12 -15.99 -10.87
C LYS A 258 5.89 -14.68 -10.70
N ARG A 259 6.48 -14.18 -11.79
CA ARG A 259 7.00 -12.80 -11.87
C ARG A 259 5.97 -11.93 -12.55
N ILE A 260 5.64 -10.80 -11.93
CA ILE A 260 4.75 -9.77 -12.49
C ILE A 260 5.55 -8.46 -12.54
N TRP A 261 5.39 -7.72 -13.62
CA TRP A 261 5.80 -6.32 -13.69
C TRP A 261 4.72 -5.52 -14.42
N ALA A 262 4.65 -4.24 -14.08
CA ALA A 262 3.60 -3.35 -14.55
C ALA A 262 4.21 -1.97 -14.75
N SER A 263 3.77 -1.29 -15.80
CA SER A 263 4.26 0.05 -16.06
C SER A 263 3.25 0.87 -16.84
N VAL A 264 3.04 2.08 -16.33
CA VAL A 264 2.42 3.19 -17.07
C VAL A 264 3.50 3.97 -17.83
N GLU A 265 4.76 3.90 -17.39
CA GLU A 265 5.87 4.69 -17.91
C GLU A 265 6.48 4.17 -19.20
N LYS A 266 7.08 2.98 -19.14
CA LYS A 266 7.64 2.20 -20.23
C LYS A 266 6.63 1.99 -21.37
N SER A 267 7.11 1.97 -22.61
CA SER A 267 6.27 1.65 -23.77
C SER A 267 5.75 0.21 -23.68
N THR A 268 4.61 -0.08 -24.34
CA THR A 268 4.08 -1.44 -24.39
C THR A 268 5.12 -2.42 -24.90
N SER A 269 5.86 -2.07 -25.95
CA SER A 269 6.94 -2.90 -26.48
C SER A 269 8.02 -3.17 -25.43
N GLN A 270 8.47 -2.16 -24.68
CA GLN A 270 9.48 -2.35 -23.62
C GLN A 270 8.99 -3.32 -22.54
N VAL A 271 7.75 -3.17 -22.08
CA VAL A 271 7.17 -4.07 -21.06
C VAL A 271 7.06 -5.50 -21.58
N VAL A 272 6.66 -5.69 -22.84
CA VAL A 272 6.52 -7.00 -23.48
C VAL A 272 7.88 -7.65 -23.76
N TYR A 273 8.89 -6.87 -24.17
CA TYR A 273 10.23 -7.40 -24.44
C TYR A 273 10.89 -8.02 -23.20
N GLU A 274 10.58 -7.55 -21.99
CA GLU A 274 11.08 -8.14 -20.75
C GLU A 274 10.59 -9.59 -20.48
N LEU A 275 9.64 -10.10 -21.27
CA LEU A 275 9.20 -11.51 -21.22
C LEU A 275 10.20 -12.48 -21.84
N PHE A 276 11.07 -11.99 -22.73
CA PHE A 276 11.98 -12.79 -23.56
C PHE A 276 13.43 -12.57 -23.13
#